data_AF-A0A8X6KTD1-F1
#
_entry.id   AF-A0A8X6KTD1-F1
#
_cell.length_a   1.000
_cell.length_b   1.000
_cell.length_c   1.000
_cell.angle_alpha   90.00
_cell.angle_beta   90.00
_cell.angle_gamma   90.00
#
_symmetry.space_group_name_H-M   'P 1'
#
loop_
_entity.id
_entity.type
_entity.pdbx_description
1 polymer ?
#
loop_
_entity_poly.entity_id
_entity_poly.type
_entity_poly.pdbx_seq_one_letter_code
_entity_poly.pdbx_strand_id
1 'polypeptide(L)' 'MFGTEFCGSLFITLSLGITSLIFLFWYYSRSFDYWKKRGIPYVDAVPFFGSTYSLLWKPAHEVELERYLKYGPLYG' A
#
# COMPACT_ATOMS: atom_id res chain seq x y z
N MET A 1 -33.70 16.85 22.21
CA MET A 1 -32.63 16.27 23.05
C MET A 1 -32.08 14.94 22.52
N PHE A 2 -32.63 14.34 21.44
CA PHE A 2 -32.16 13.06 20.88
C PHE A 2 -31.13 13.20 19.73
N GLY A 3 -31.14 14.33 19.00
CA GLY A 3 -30.31 14.52 17.80
C GLY A 3 -28.83 14.79 18.05
N THR A 4 -28.48 15.36 19.21
CA THR A 4 -27.08 15.67 19.58
C THR A 4 -26.29 14.42 19.96
N GLU A 5 -26.92 13.47 20.63
CA GLU A 5 -26.35 12.18 21.05
C GLU A 5 -25.99 11.31 19.83
N PHE A 6 -26.88 11.25 18.84
CA PHE A 6 -26.69 10.46 17.63
C PHE A 6 -25.62 11.06 16.71
N CYS A 7 -25.61 12.39 16.56
CA CYS A 7 -24.61 13.10 15.78
C CYS A 7 -23.19 12.97 16.39
N GLY A 8 -23.09 13.08 17.72
CA GLY A 8 -21.84 12.87 18.44
C GLY A 8 -21.30 11.44 18.31
N SER A 9 -22.18 10.44 18.47
CA SER A 9 -21.81 9.03 18.30
C SER A 9 -21.32 8.72 16.88
N LEU A 10 -22.01 9.21 15.85
CA LEU A 10 -21.58 9.05 14.45
C LEU A 10 -20.23 9.72 14.20
N PHE A 11 -20.03 10.94 14.69
CA PHE A 11 -18.75 11.64 14.52
C PHE A 11 -17.59 10.90 15.20
N ILE A 12 -17.81 10.34 16.39
CA ILE A 12 -16.83 9.52 17.10
C ILE A 12 -16.53 8.25 16.30
N THR A 13 -17.53 7.52 15.84
CA THR A 13 -17.31 6.29 15.06
C THR A 13 -16.56 6.54 13.74
N LEU A 14 -16.90 7.62 13.02
CA LEU A 14 -16.22 8.00 11.78
C LEU A 14 -14.77 8.42 12.04
N SER A 15 -14.53 9.25 13.05
CA SER A 15 -13.18 9.70 13.38
C SER A 15 -12.28 8.55 13.84
N LEU A 16 -12.81 7.61 14.62
CA LEU A 16 -12.09 6.40 15.03
C LEU A 16 -11.77 5.50 13.83
N GLY A 17 -12.75 5.30 12.92
CA GLY A 17 -12.59 4.52 11.70
C GLY A 17 -11.53 5.12 10.77
N ILE A 18 -11.59 6.43 10.52
CA ILE A 18 -10.61 7.14 9.69
C ILE A 18 -9.20 7.03 10.30
N THR A 19 -9.09 7.26 11.61
CA THR A 19 -7.80 7.15 12.31
C THR A 19 -7.23 5.73 12.18
N SER A 20 -8.05 4.70 12.38
CA SER A 20 -7.65 3.30 12.21
C SER A 20 -7.15 3.00 10.80
N LEU A 21 -7.86 3.48 9.76
CA LEU A 21 -7.45 3.31 8.36
C LEU A 21 -6.11 4.00 8.06
N ILE A 22 -5.89 5.21 8.59
CA ILE A 22 -4.63 5.93 8.42
C ILE A 22 -3.48 5.16 9.08
N PHE A 23 -3.68 4.67 10.31
CA PHE A 23 -2.67 3.87 11.01
C PHE A 23 -2.35 2.56 10.27
N LEU A 24 -3.37 1.87 9.76
CA LEU A 24 -3.18 0.65 8.96
C LEU A 24 -2.41 0.95 7.67
N PHE A 25 -2.78 2.02 6.96
CA PHE A 25 -2.10 2.45 5.74
C PHE A 25 -0.62 2.79 6.00
N TRP A 26 -0.34 3.51 7.09
CA TRP A 26 1.01 3.86 7.50
C TRP A 26 1.83 2.62 7.90
N TYR A 27 1.24 1.72 8.69
CA TYR A 27 1.87 0.47 9.08
C TYR A 27 2.23 -0.39 7.86
N TYR A 28 1.32 -0.51 6.90
CA TYR A 28 1.56 -1.28 5.67
C TYR A 28 2.66 -0.64 4.82
N SER A 29 2.60 0.68 4.61
CA SER A 29 3.56 1.42 3.79
C SER A 29 4.99 1.40 4.37
N ARG A 30 5.14 1.24 5.68
CA ARG A 30 6.44 1.14 6.36
C ARG A 30 7.28 -0.05 5.88
N SER A 31 6.66 -1.08 5.34
CA SER A 31 7.31 -2.29 4.82
C SER A 31 8.09 -2.03 3.52
N PHE A 32 7.74 -0.98 2.77
CA PHE A 32 8.25 -0.75 1.42
C PHE A 32 9.70 -0.23 1.37
N ASP A 33 10.24 0.23 2.50
CA ASP A 33 11.59 0.78 2.53
C ASP A 33 12.71 -0.28 2.62
N TYR A 34 12.38 -1.59 2.63
CA TYR A 34 13.37 -2.66 2.80
C TYR A 34 14.47 -2.64 1.73
N TRP A 35 14.10 -2.58 0.46
CA TRP A 35 15.04 -2.54 -0.67
C TRP A 35 15.67 -1.16 -0.85
N LYS A 36 14.86 -0.11 -0.65
CA LYS A 36 15.31 1.29 -0.66
C LYS A 36 16.47 1.55 0.30
N LYS A 37 16.40 1.02 1.52
CA LYS A 37 17.47 1.15 2.54
C LYS A 37 18.78 0.47 2.14
N ARG A 38 18.73 -0.51 1.23
CA ARG A 38 19.91 -1.24 0.74
C ARG A 38 20.45 -0.69 -0.58
N GLY A 39 19.84 0.36 -1.13
CA GLY A 39 20.21 0.91 -2.43
C GLY A 39 19.94 -0.05 -3.60
N ILE A 40 19.08 -1.05 -3.39
CA ILE A 40 18.72 -2.01 -4.43
C ILE A 40 17.53 -1.43 -5.22
N PRO A 41 17.59 -1.41 -6.56
CA PRO A 41 16.44 -1.03 -7.39
C PRO A 41 15.20 -1.83 -7.00
N TYR A 42 14.03 -1.19 -6.89
CA TYR A 42 12.82 -1.87 -6.46
C TYR A 42 11.61 -1.41 -7.26
N VAL A 43 10.60 -2.27 -7.32
CA VAL A 43 9.30 -1.96 -7.89
C VAL A 43 8.46 -1.23 -6.84
N ASP A 44 7.87 -0.10 -7.21
CA ASP A 44 6.96 0.62 -6.33
C ASP A 44 5.77 -0.26 -5.97
N ALA A 45 5.59 -0.45 -4.66
CA ALA A 45 4.54 -1.28 -4.11
C ALA A 45 3.27 -0.44 -3.90
N VAL A 46 2.15 -0.93 -4.44
CA VAL A 46 0.83 -0.33 -4.20
C VAL A 46 0.36 -0.74 -2.80
N PRO A 47 -0.18 0.18 -1.97
CA PRO A 47 -0.79 -0.19 -0.70
C PRO A 47 -1.81 -1.33 -0.87
N PHE A 48 -1.80 -2.29 0.05
CA PHE A 48 -2.56 -3.55 0.06
C PHE A 48 -2.19 -4.60 -1.00
N PHE A 49 -1.77 -4.20 -2.21
CA PHE A 49 -1.48 -5.13 -3.32
C PHE A 49 0.02 -5.37 -3.54
N GLY A 50 0.89 -4.58 -2.92
CA GLY A 50 2.33 -4.67 -3.13
C GLY A 50 2.74 -4.42 -4.59
N SER A 51 3.83 -5.07 -5.01
CA SER A 51 4.27 -5.06 -6.41
C SER A 51 3.49 -6.05 -7.30
N THR A 52 2.59 -6.88 -6.74
CA THR A 52 1.89 -7.90 -7.53
C THR A 52 0.69 -7.35 -8.31
N TYR A 53 0.31 -6.09 -8.09
CA TYR A 53 -0.78 -5.44 -8.81
C TYR A 53 -0.65 -5.53 -10.34
N SER A 54 0.57 -5.47 -10.89
CA SER A 54 0.82 -5.60 -12.33
C SER A 54 0.40 -6.96 -12.91
N LEU A 55 0.39 -8.02 -12.10
CA LEU A 55 0.02 -9.36 -12.54
C LEU A 55 -1.49 -9.53 -12.79
N LEU A 56 -2.31 -8.57 -12.35
CA LEU A 56 -3.74 -8.56 -12.67
C LEU A 56 -4.00 -8.22 -14.14
N TRP A 57 -3.10 -7.46 -14.76
CA TRP A 57 -3.26 -6.94 -16.12
C TRP A 57 -2.41 -7.66 -17.15
N LYS A 58 -1.28 -8.24 -16.74
CA LYS A 58 -0.32 -8.89 -17.62
C LYS A 58 0.12 -10.24 -17.04
N PRO A 59 0.47 -11.23 -17.88
CA PRO A 59 1.00 -12.49 -17.41
C PRO A 59 2.36 -12.29 -16.70
N ALA A 60 2.66 -13.17 -15.74
CA ALA A 60 3.83 -13.02 -14.87
C ALA A 60 5.17 -12.88 -15.64
N HIS A 61 5.34 -13.61 -16.74
CA HIS A 61 6.59 -13.61 -17.50
C HIS A 61 6.85 -12.28 -18.23
N GLU A 62 5.80 -11.62 -18.75
CA GLU A 62 5.94 -10.29 -19.35
C GLU A 62 6.28 -9.25 -18.28
N VAL A 63 5.61 -9.32 -17.13
CA VAL A 63 5.86 -8.43 -15.99
C VAL A 63 7.29 -8.57 -15.49
N GLU A 64 7.79 -9.80 -15.35
CA GLU A 64 9.17 -10.09 -14.94
C GLU A 64 10.19 -9.56 -15.96
N LEU A 65 9.95 -9.79 -17.26
CA LEU A 65 10.82 -9.31 -18.32
C LEU A 65 10.91 -7.78 -18.34
N GLU A 66 9.76 -7.10 -18.23
CA GLU A 66 9.72 -5.63 -18.17
C GLU A 66 10.49 -5.08 -16.95
N ARG A 67 10.38 -5.74 -15.80
CA ARG A 67 11.11 -5.35 -14.59
C ARG A 67 12.61 -5.61 -14.72
N TYR A 68 13.00 -6.78 -15.23
CA TYR A 68 14.40 -7.12 -15.47
C TYR A 68 15.07 -6.12 -16.41
N LEU A 69 14.40 -5.75 -17.51
CA LEU A 69 14.93 -4.78 -18.47
C LEU A 69 15.05 -3.37 -17.88
N LYS A 70 14.18 -3.00 -16.94
CA LYS A 70 14.15 -1.66 -16.33
C LYS A 70 15.10 -1.51 -15.13
N TYR A 71 15.14 -2.52 -14.25
CA TYR A 71 15.84 -2.47 -12.96
C TYR A 71 17.13 -3.27 -12.95
N GLY A 72 17.35 -4.11 -13.96
CA GLY A 72 18.52 -4.96 -14.09
C GLY A 72 18.35 -6.35 -13.45
N PRO A 73 19.45 -7.10 -13.31
CA PRO A 73 19.40 -8.50 -12.88
C PRO A 73 19.09 -8.70 -11.40
N LEU A 74 19.20 -7.66 -10.57
CA LEU A 74 18.90 -7.72 -9.15
C LEU A 74 18.02 -6.52 -8.79
N TYR A 75 16.76 -6.81 -8.50
CA TYR A 75 15.78 -5.84 -8.07
C TYR A 75 14.81 -6.46 -7.05
N GLY A 76 14.12 -5.59 -6.30
CA GLY A 76 13.23 -5.94 -5.20
C GLY A 76 11.76 -5.63 -5.42
#